data_AF-K6UFE6-F1
#
_entry.id   AF-K6UFE6-F1
#
_cell.length_a   1.000
_cell.length_b   1.000
_cell.length_c   1.000
_cell.angle_alpha   90.00
_cell.angle_beta   90.00
_cell.angle_gamma   90.00
#
_symmetry.space_group_name_H-M   'P 1'
#
loop_
_entity.id
_entity.type
_entity.pdbx_description
1 polymer ?
#
loop_
_entity_poly.entity_id
_entity_poly.type
_entity_poly.pdbx_seq_one_letter_code
_entity_poly.pdbx_strand_id
1 'polypeptide(L)'
;MANLSCTDGLIDERYSFYKHIDEYLQYEKNCPQGNHYNQYENKCKLGISYDDREENIISAICLRFYCLMYNILKSDSSQYTRNEHIHLEYLKYWLNYELHNKIADTYPILFHKYMKINNPSNPLVLKLDKIWDNIDDDELENMNLLFYFYINCIYIIKSATKVDANDSFAVKDDNHCVQKYQELEIK
;
A
#
# COMPACT_ATOMS: atom_id res chain seq x y z
N MET A 1 17.11 2.97 35.26
CA MET A 1 16.05 3.34 34.30
C MET A 1 16.77 3.82 33.06
N ALA A 2 16.83 2.99 32.01
CA ALA A 2 17.46 3.38 30.76
C ALA A 2 16.48 4.28 30.01
N ASN A 3 16.87 5.53 29.76
CA ASN A 3 16.16 6.39 28.82
C ASN A 3 16.32 5.75 27.43
N LEU A 4 15.26 5.12 26.93
CA LEU A 4 15.11 4.88 25.50
C LEU A 4 14.93 6.23 24.82
N SER A 5 16.06 6.88 24.53
CA SER A 5 16.11 7.93 23.53
C SER A 5 15.99 7.21 22.19
N CYS A 6 14.83 7.29 21.55
CA CYS A 6 14.72 7.06 20.12
C CYS A 6 15.61 8.12 19.47
N THR A 7 16.88 7.78 19.22
CA THR A 7 17.73 8.60 18.36
C THR A 7 17.02 8.68 17.02
N ASP A 8 16.84 9.90 16.51
CA ASP A 8 16.52 10.19 15.12
C ASP A 8 17.65 9.59 14.25
N GLY A 9 17.64 8.26 14.11
CA GLY A 9 18.34 7.58 13.04
C GLY A 9 17.81 8.17 11.76
N LEU A 10 18.69 8.34 10.77
CA LEU A 10 18.32 8.74 9.42
C LEU A 10 17.05 7.98 9.05
N ILE A 11 15.91 8.68 9.04
CA ILE A 11 14.65 8.08 8.64
C ILE A 11 14.92 7.66 7.20
N ASP A 12 15.06 6.37 6.99
CA ASP A 12 15.19 5.81 5.66
C ASP A 12 13.95 6.30 4.90
N GLU A 13 14.20 7.17 3.91
CA GLU A 13 13.11 7.83 3.20
C GLU A 13 12.16 6.79 2.59
N ARG A 14 12.64 5.55 2.34
CA ARG A 14 11.92 4.37 1.84
C ARG A 14 10.68 3.96 2.66
N TYR A 15 10.53 4.47 3.88
CA TYR A 15 9.37 4.22 4.76
C TYR A 15 8.58 5.50 5.08
N SER A 16 8.83 6.60 4.36
CA SER A 16 8.19 7.89 4.65
C SER A 16 6.68 7.86 4.41
N PHE A 17 6.19 6.93 3.59
CA PHE A 17 4.77 6.83 3.29
C PHE A 17 3.91 6.45 4.51
N TYR A 18 4.47 5.82 5.55
CA TYR A 18 3.74 5.54 6.79
C TYR A 18 3.27 6.82 7.50
N LYS A 19 3.96 7.95 7.31
CA LYS A 19 3.54 9.25 7.85
C LYS A 19 2.21 9.76 7.27
N HIS A 20 1.80 9.19 6.13
CA HIS A 20 0.60 9.57 5.37
C HIS A 20 -0.36 8.38 5.21
N ILE A 21 -0.27 7.37 6.09
CA ILE A 21 -1.02 6.11 5.94
C ILE A 21 -2.54 6.33 5.91
N ASP A 22 -3.06 7.34 6.60
CA ASP A 22 -4.48 7.64 6.62
C ASP A 22 -5.00 8.17 5.27
N GLU A 23 -4.17 8.87 4.51
CA GLU A 23 -4.46 9.24 3.11
C GLU A 23 -4.54 7.99 2.24
N TYR A 24 -3.56 7.08 2.36
CA TYR A 24 -3.52 5.84 1.59
C TYR A 24 -4.68 4.90 1.88
N LEU A 25 -5.11 4.79 3.14
CA LEU A 25 -6.30 4.04 3.52
C LEU A 25 -7.58 4.61 2.89
N GLN A 26 -7.67 5.93 2.72
CA GLN A 26 -8.80 6.53 2.02
C GLN A 26 -8.78 6.17 0.54
N TYR A 27 -7.60 6.22 -0.10
CA TYR A 27 -7.47 5.77 -1.49
C TYR A 27 -7.84 4.29 -1.65
N GLU A 28 -7.40 3.41 -0.75
CA GLU A 28 -7.79 1.99 -0.80
C GLU A 28 -9.28 1.77 -0.62
N LYS A 29 -9.94 2.51 0.29
CA LYS A 29 -11.39 2.45 0.47
C LYS A 29 -12.16 2.95 -0.75
N ASN A 30 -11.66 4.00 -1.39
CA ASN A 30 -12.21 4.56 -2.62
C ASN A 30 -11.93 3.68 -3.84
N CYS A 31 -11.02 2.71 -3.69
CA CYS A 31 -10.70 1.68 -4.67
C CYS A 31 -11.11 0.28 -4.18
N PRO A 32 -12.43 -0.01 -4.00
CA PRO A 32 -12.92 -1.31 -3.55
C PRO A 32 -12.53 -2.46 -4.48
N GLN A 33 -12.45 -3.69 -3.95
CA GLN A 33 -12.23 -4.90 -4.74
C GLN A 33 -13.53 -5.26 -5.51
N GLY A 34 -13.50 -5.33 -6.85
CA GLY A 34 -14.65 -5.80 -7.67
C GLY A 34 -14.94 -5.00 -8.95
N ASN A 35 -16.04 -5.38 -9.63
CA ASN A 35 -16.48 -4.99 -10.99
C ASN A 35 -16.87 -3.50 -11.20
N HIS A 36 -16.32 -2.56 -10.43
CA HIS A 36 -16.65 -1.14 -10.56
C HIS A 36 -15.64 -0.35 -11.40
N TYR A 37 -14.72 -1.03 -12.10
CA TYR A 37 -13.64 -0.41 -12.89
C TYR A 37 -13.73 -0.67 -14.38
N ASN A 38 -14.94 -0.67 -14.96
CA ASN A 38 -15.12 -0.85 -16.41
C ASN A 38 -14.26 0.12 -17.23
N GLN A 39 -13.95 1.30 -16.68
CA GLN A 39 -13.05 2.29 -17.31
C GLN A 39 -11.58 1.84 -17.45
N TYR A 40 -11.14 0.84 -16.69
CA TYR A 40 -9.78 0.28 -16.73
C TYR A 40 -9.73 -1.15 -17.28
N GLU A 41 -10.87 -1.78 -17.55
CA GLU A 41 -10.96 -3.17 -18.02
C GLU A 41 -10.13 -3.42 -19.28
N ASN A 42 -10.25 -2.56 -20.29
CA ASN A 42 -9.43 -2.66 -21.51
C ASN A 42 -7.94 -2.41 -21.27
N LYS A 43 -7.56 -1.80 -20.14
CA LYS A 43 -6.16 -1.54 -19.77
C LYS A 43 -5.52 -2.74 -19.06
N CYS A 44 -6.34 -3.64 -18.50
CA CYS A 44 -5.93 -4.76 -17.67
C CYS A 44 -6.08 -6.13 -18.34
N LYS A 45 -6.31 -6.16 -19.66
CA LYS A 45 -6.27 -7.38 -20.46
C LYS A 45 -4.82 -7.83 -20.62
N LEU A 46 -4.43 -8.90 -19.95
CA LEU A 46 -3.08 -9.42 -20.05
C LEU A 46 -2.99 -10.13 -21.41
N GLY A 47 -2.11 -9.67 -22.29
CA GLY A 47 -1.91 -10.28 -23.62
C GLY A 47 -1.19 -11.62 -23.57
N ILE A 48 -1.40 -12.41 -22.50
CA ILE A 48 -0.67 -13.64 -22.17
C ILE A 48 -1.66 -14.71 -21.75
N SER A 49 -1.35 -15.95 -22.13
CA SER A 49 -2.08 -17.14 -21.73
C SER A 49 -1.76 -17.50 -20.27
N TYR A 50 -2.47 -16.87 -19.34
CA TYR A 50 -2.65 -17.39 -17.99
C TYR A 50 -3.80 -18.42 -17.97
N ASP A 51 -3.90 -19.24 -16.92
CA ASP A 51 -5.16 -19.93 -16.69
C ASP A 51 -6.23 -18.93 -16.22
N ASP A 52 -7.51 -19.30 -16.35
CA ASP A 52 -8.63 -18.41 -16.02
C ASP A 52 -8.56 -17.87 -14.58
N ARG A 53 -8.00 -18.64 -13.63
CA ARG A 53 -7.90 -18.22 -12.23
C ARG A 53 -6.83 -17.14 -12.09
N GLU A 54 -5.66 -17.39 -12.64
CA GLU A 54 -4.52 -16.48 -12.56
C GLU A 54 -4.82 -15.17 -13.31
N GLU A 55 -5.44 -15.26 -14.50
CA GLU A 55 -5.90 -14.08 -15.24
C GLU A 55 -6.85 -13.23 -14.39
N ASN A 56 -7.82 -13.85 -13.72
CA ASN A 56 -8.75 -13.13 -12.84
C ASN A 56 -8.05 -12.45 -11.65
N ILE A 57 -7.05 -13.10 -11.04
CA ILE A 57 -6.27 -12.53 -9.94
C ILE A 57 -5.50 -11.30 -10.43
N ILE A 58 -4.71 -11.45 -11.48
CA ILE A 58 -3.85 -10.37 -11.98
C ILE A 58 -4.70 -9.22 -12.54
N SER A 59 -5.81 -9.51 -13.23
CA SER A 59 -6.74 -8.48 -13.70
C SER A 59 -7.37 -7.71 -12.54
N ALA A 60 -7.78 -8.38 -11.45
CA ALA A 60 -8.31 -7.71 -10.27
C ALA A 60 -7.27 -6.78 -9.61
N ILE A 61 -6.02 -7.23 -9.49
CA ILE A 61 -4.90 -6.43 -8.99
C ILE A 61 -4.68 -5.21 -9.90
N CYS A 62 -4.66 -5.41 -11.22
CA CYS A 62 -4.48 -4.33 -12.20
C CYS A 62 -5.57 -3.26 -12.13
N LEU A 63 -6.84 -3.65 -12.04
CA LEU A 63 -7.95 -2.71 -11.97
C LEU A 63 -7.84 -1.83 -10.72
N ARG A 64 -7.56 -2.45 -9.57
CA ARG A 64 -7.40 -1.76 -8.29
C ARG A 64 -6.15 -0.87 -8.29
N PHE A 65 -5.05 -1.35 -8.86
CA PHE A 65 -3.81 -0.58 -8.98
C PHE A 65 -3.99 0.67 -9.87
N TYR A 66 -4.70 0.56 -11.01
CA TYR A 66 -5.04 1.73 -11.82
C TYR A 66 -5.88 2.76 -11.08
N CYS A 67 -6.84 2.31 -10.27
CA CYS A 67 -7.63 3.20 -9.42
C CYS A 67 -6.74 3.96 -8.42
N LEU A 68 -5.85 3.25 -7.73
CA LEU A 68 -4.90 3.85 -6.77
C LEU A 68 -3.98 4.84 -7.46
N MET A 69 -3.32 4.44 -8.54
CA MET A 69 -2.46 5.33 -9.33
C MET A 69 -3.21 6.59 -9.78
N TYR A 70 -4.44 6.45 -10.23
CA TYR A 70 -5.22 7.60 -10.68
C TYR A 70 -5.54 8.53 -9.51
N ASN A 71 -6.02 8.00 -8.39
CA ASN A 71 -6.39 8.83 -7.24
C ASN A 71 -5.17 9.48 -6.57
N ILE A 72 -4.02 8.81 -6.55
CA ILE A 72 -2.78 9.30 -5.92
C ILE A 72 -2.02 10.22 -6.87
N LEU A 73 -1.78 9.79 -8.12
CA LEU A 73 -0.85 10.47 -9.04
C LEU A 73 -1.51 11.49 -9.97
N LYS A 74 -2.85 11.50 -10.09
CA LYS A 74 -3.58 12.49 -10.91
C LYS A 74 -3.93 13.76 -10.13
N SER A 75 -3.75 13.78 -8.81
CA SER A 75 -3.93 15.02 -8.05
C SER A 75 -2.90 16.06 -8.53
N ASP A 76 -3.33 16.99 -9.39
CA ASP A 76 -2.58 18.13 -9.93
C ASP A 76 -2.25 19.18 -8.85
N SER A 77 -2.12 18.75 -7.59
CA SER A 77 -1.78 19.62 -6.47
C SER A 77 -0.26 19.77 -6.41
N SER A 78 0.21 20.98 -6.08
CA SER A 78 1.63 21.24 -5.77
C SER A 78 2.17 20.33 -4.65
N GLN A 79 1.29 19.74 -3.85
CA GLN A 79 1.60 18.71 -2.86
C GLN A 79 2.05 17.39 -3.48
N TYR A 80 1.44 16.93 -4.59
CA TYR A 80 1.89 15.74 -5.31
C TYR A 80 3.35 15.88 -5.73
N THR A 81 3.73 16.99 -6.35
CA THR A 81 5.11 17.21 -6.82
C THR A 81 6.11 17.22 -5.67
N ARG A 82 5.72 17.68 -4.48
CA ARG A 82 6.57 17.67 -3.29
C ARG A 82 6.74 16.26 -2.71
N ASN A 83 5.70 15.42 -2.81
CA ASN A 83 5.63 14.11 -2.18
C ASN A 83 5.65 12.95 -3.20
N GLU A 84 6.06 13.20 -4.45
CA GLU A 84 6.00 12.21 -5.52
C GLU A 84 6.74 10.92 -5.17
N HIS A 85 7.94 11.03 -4.58
CA HIS A 85 8.70 9.86 -4.13
C HIS A 85 7.93 9.02 -3.10
N ILE A 86 7.29 9.66 -2.11
CA ILE A 86 6.49 9.01 -1.06
C ILE A 86 5.30 8.25 -1.67
N HIS A 87 4.62 8.87 -2.64
CA HIS A 87 3.49 8.25 -3.34
C HIS A 87 3.92 7.05 -4.16
N LEU A 88 5.07 7.15 -4.83
CA LEU A 88 5.62 6.06 -5.63
C LEU A 88 6.11 4.90 -4.74
N GLU A 89 6.68 5.17 -3.57
CA GLU A 89 7.04 4.16 -2.57
C GLU A 89 5.82 3.39 -2.07
N TYR A 90 4.74 4.08 -1.73
CA TYR A 90 3.49 3.43 -1.35
C TYR A 90 2.96 2.52 -2.46
N LEU A 91 2.94 2.99 -3.71
CA LEU A 91 2.47 2.20 -4.85
C LEU A 91 3.37 0.97 -5.09
N LYS A 92 4.69 1.10 -4.89
CA LYS A 92 5.64 -0.02 -4.94
C LYS A 92 5.32 -1.06 -3.88
N TYR A 93 5.19 -0.63 -2.62
CA TYR A 93 4.82 -1.49 -1.50
C TYR A 93 3.51 -2.23 -1.77
N TRP A 94 2.46 -1.49 -2.13
CA TRP A 94 1.12 -2.04 -2.33
C TRP A 94 1.11 -3.12 -3.42
N LEU A 95 1.79 -2.86 -4.55
CA LEU A 95 1.83 -3.84 -5.64
C LEU A 95 2.64 -5.09 -5.27
N ASN A 96 3.81 -4.93 -4.64
CA ASN A 96 4.60 -6.07 -4.16
C ASN A 96 3.77 -6.94 -3.22
N TYR A 97 3.08 -6.31 -2.25
CA TYR A 97 2.26 -7.01 -1.28
C TYR A 97 1.09 -7.77 -1.93
N GLU A 98 0.33 -7.14 -2.82
CA GLU A 98 -0.82 -7.81 -3.45
C GLU A 98 -0.41 -8.96 -4.37
N LEU A 99 0.70 -8.82 -5.11
CA LEU A 99 1.24 -9.90 -5.93
C LEU A 99 1.71 -11.08 -5.06
N HIS A 100 2.44 -10.82 -3.98
CA HIS A 100 2.91 -11.84 -3.04
C HIS A 100 1.74 -12.52 -2.32
N ASN A 101 0.84 -11.74 -1.71
CA ASN A 101 -0.28 -12.23 -0.90
C ASN A 101 -1.31 -13.03 -1.71
N LYS A 102 -1.48 -12.74 -3.01
CA LYS A 102 -2.35 -13.51 -3.90
C LYS A 102 -1.67 -14.70 -4.55
N ILE A 103 -0.37 -14.91 -4.29
CA ILE A 103 0.46 -15.94 -4.92
C ILE A 103 0.37 -15.81 -6.45
N ALA A 104 0.43 -14.57 -6.93
CA ALA A 104 0.37 -14.32 -8.37
C ALA A 104 1.66 -14.83 -9.02
N ASP A 105 1.56 -15.49 -10.17
CA ASP A 105 2.70 -15.96 -10.97
C ASP A 105 3.28 -14.81 -11.81
N THR A 106 3.54 -13.69 -11.14
CA THR A 106 4.14 -12.49 -11.70
C THR A 106 4.83 -11.67 -10.63
N TYR A 107 5.66 -10.72 -11.06
CA TYR A 107 6.46 -9.87 -10.19
C TYR A 107 6.38 -8.42 -10.69
N PRO A 108 6.55 -7.41 -9.82
CA PRO A 108 6.26 -6.00 -10.11
C PRO A 108 6.74 -5.46 -11.47
N ILE A 109 7.99 -5.74 -11.85
CA ILE A 109 8.55 -5.28 -13.14
C ILE A 109 7.87 -5.93 -14.36
N LEU A 110 7.48 -7.20 -14.25
CA LEU A 110 6.80 -7.92 -15.31
C LEU A 110 5.34 -7.43 -15.44
N PHE A 111 4.67 -7.26 -14.30
CA PHE A 111 3.35 -6.66 -14.22
C PHE A 111 3.30 -5.27 -14.87
N HIS A 112 4.25 -4.40 -14.52
CA HIS A 112 4.36 -3.07 -15.12
C HIS A 112 4.64 -3.12 -16.62
N LYS A 113 5.48 -4.04 -17.09
CA LYS A 113 5.70 -4.24 -18.52
C LYS A 113 4.39 -4.54 -19.25
N TYR A 114 3.50 -5.33 -18.66
CA TYR A 114 2.17 -5.58 -19.25
C TYR A 114 1.30 -4.34 -19.28
N MET A 115 1.29 -3.56 -18.19
CA MET A 115 0.59 -2.28 -18.17
C MET A 115 1.09 -1.34 -19.29
N LYS A 116 2.41 -1.31 -19.55
CA LYS A 116 3.03 -0.52 -20.62
C LYS A 116 2.67 -1.02 -22.01
N ILE A 117 2.66 -2.33 -22.25
CA ILE A 117 2.27 -2.88 -23.56
C ILE A 117 0.84 -2.45 -23.92
N ASN A 118 -0.07 -2.51 -22.94
CA ASN A 118 -1.46 -2.14 -23.15
C ASN A 118 -1.69 -0.62 -23.18
N ASN A 119 -0.82 0.17 -22.55
CA ASN A 119 -1.00 1.62 -22.38
C ASN A 119 0.33 2.38 -22.50
N PRO A 120 1.03 2.32 -23.64
CA PRO A 120 2.41 2.80 -23.77
C PRO A 120 2.54 4.32 -23.60
N SER A 121 1.49 5.08 -23.88
CA SER A 121 1.47 6.54 -23.77
C SER A 121 0.81 7.05 -22.49
N ASN A 122 0.45 6.19 -21.53
CA ASN A 122 -0.19 6.63 -20.30
C ASN A 122 0.86 7.26 -19.36
N PRO A 123 0.78 8.58 -19.08
CA PRO A 123 1.80 9.26 -18.28
C PRO A 123 1.90 8.73 -16.86
N LEU A 124 0.79 8.22 -16.28
CA LEU A 124 0.82 7.63 -14.94
C LEU A 124 1.59 6.31 -14.91
N VAL A 125 1.49 5.50 -15.97
CA VAL A 125 2.25 4.24 -16.08
C VAL A 125 3.74 4.52 -16.29
N LEU A 126 4.07 5.55 -17.06
CA LEU A 126 5.45 5.98 -17.30
C LEU A 126 6.13 6.53 -16.04
N LYS A 127 5.39 7.21 -15.15
CA LYS A 127 5.92 7.67 -13.86
C LYS A 127 6.46 6.51 -13.00
N LEU A 128 5.93 5.31 -13.18
CA LEU A 128 6.33 4.15 -12.40
C LEU A 128 7.63 3.49 -12.90
N ASP A 129 8.16 3.87 -14.07
CA ASP A 129 9.38 3.26 -14.65
C ASP A 129 10.59 3.22 -13.67
N LYS A 130 10.56 4.00 -12.59
CA LYS A 130 11.64 4.18 -11.62
C LYS A 130 11.53 3.33 -10.35
N ILE A 131 10.48 2.52 -10.15
CA ILE A 131 10.17 1.95 -8.82
C ILE A 131 10.08 0.42 -8.73
N TRP A 132 10.47 -0.33 -9.77
CA TRP A 132 10.09 -1.75 -9.90
C TRP A 132 11.06 -2.79 -9.39
N ASP A 133 11.85 -2.46 -8.38
CA ASP A 133 12.62 -3.50 -7.69
C ASP A 133 11.67 -4.35 -6.83
N ASN A 134 11.90 -5.65 -6.80
CA ASN A 134 11.27 -6.52 -5.82
C ASN A 134 11.68 -6.06 -4.42
N ILE A 135 10.71 -6.05 -3.51
CA ILE A 135 10.99 -5.96 -2.08
C ILE A 135 11.25 -7.39 -1.61
N ASP A 136 12.28 -7.58 -0.78
CA ASP A 136 12.56 -8.89 -0.19
C ASP A 136 11.34 -9.39 0.60
N ASP A 137 11.09 -10.70 0.59
CA ASP A 137 9.85 -11.24 1.18
C ASP A 137 9.76 -10.95 2.69
N ASP A 138 10.88 -11.02 3.43
CA ASP A 138 10.91 -10.70 4.86
C ASP A 138 10.70 -9.18 5.09
N GLU A 139 11.29 -8.34 4.24
CA GLU A 139 11.06 -6.90 4.27
C GLU A 139 9.59 -6.57 3.97
N LEU A 140 8.98 -7.22 2.99
CA LEU A 140 7.59 -7.02 2.59
C LEU A 140 6.62 -7.48 3.69
N GLU A 141 6.90 -8.61 4.35
CA GLU A 141 6.13 -9.08 5.50
C GLU A 141 6.18 -8.05 6.63
N ASN A 142 7.38 -7.55 6.96
CA ASN A 142 7.58 -6.54 7.99
C ASN A 142 6.88 -5.22 7.66
N MET A 143 6.97 -4.75 6.42
CA MET A 143 6.26 -3.56 5.96
C MET A 143 4.75 -3.72 6.11
N ASN A 144 4.20 -4.87 5.71
CA ASN A 144 2.77 -5.13 5.83
C ASN A 144 2.31 -5.20 7.29
N LEU A 145 3.09 -5.87 8.16
CA LEU A 145 2.82 -5.92 9.59
C LEU A 145 2.80 -4.51 10.20
N LEU A 146 3.77 -3.66 9.86
CA LEU A 146 3.80 -2.26 10.28
C LEU A 146 2.61 -1.46 9.75
N PHE A 147 2.23 -1.65 8.49
CA PHE A 147 1.08 -0.98 7.87
C PHE A 147 -0.20 -1.27 8.67
N TYR A 148 -0.52 -2.55 8.89
CA TYR A 148 -1.73 -2.94 9.62
C TYR A 148 -1.65 -2.65 11.12
N PHE A 149 -0.47 -2.72 11.71
CA PHE A 149 -0.26 -2.28 13.09
C PHE A 149 -0.63 -0.80 13.26
N TYR A 150 -0.15 0.05 12.36
CA TYR A 150 -0.42 1.48 12.40
C TYR A 150 -1.91 1.78 12.14
N ILE A 151 -2.57 1.03 11.26
CA ILE A 151 -4.04 1.11 11.08
C ILE A 151 -4.76 0.85 12.40
N ASN A 152 -4.41 -0.24 13.09
CA ASN A 152 -5.07 -0.63 14.33
C ASN A 152 -4.87 0.46 15.40
N CYS A 153 -3.65 0.94 15.59
CA CYS A 153 -3.40 1.97 16.60
C CYS A 153 -4.01 3.34 16.22
N ILE A 154 -4.02 3.74 14.95
CA ILE A 154 -4.79 4.93 14.50
C ILE A 154 -6.28 4.76 14.81
N TYR A 155 -6.85 3.60 14.51
CA TYR A 155 -8.28 3.34 14.72
C TYR A 155 -8.64 3.47 16.19
N ILE A 156 -7.80 2.93 17.07
CA ILE A 156 -7.93 3.03 18.53
C ILE A 156 -7.86 4.50 18.96
N ILE A 157 -6.84 5.26 18.56
CA ILE A 157 -6.69 6.69 18.89
C ILE A 157 -7.90 7.50 18.41
N LYS A 158 -8.36 7.29 17.16
CA LYS A 158 -9.53 7.99 16.59
C LYS A 158 -10.83 7.59 17.29
N SER A 159 -10.93 6.40 17.86
CA SER A 159 -12.09 5.96 18.64
C SER A 159 -12.07 6.54 20.06
N ALA A 160 -10.89 6.64 20.68
CA ALA A 160 -10.68 7.18 22.03
C ALA A 160 -10.77 8.72 22.10
N THR A 161 -10.65 9.41 20.97
CA THR A 161 -10.73 10.88 20.89
C THR A 161 -12.12 11.42 20.55
N LYS A 162 -13.13 10.54 20.37
CA LYS A 162 -14.54 10.96 20.25
C LYS A 162 -15.07 11.40 21.61
N VAL A 163 -15.99 12.38 21.61
CA VAL A 163 -16.53 13.05 22.81
C VAL A 163 -17.21 12.10 23.83
N ASP A 164 -17.56 10.87 23.41
CA ASP A 164 -18.10 9.80 24.27
C ASP A 164 -17.18 8.57 24.34
N ALA A 165 -15.86 8.76 24.32
CA ALA A 165 -14.92 7.65 24.45
C ALA A 165 -15.00 7.01 25.85
N ASN A 166 -15.36 5.73 25.88
CA ASN A 166 -15.38 4.93 27.10
C ASN A 166 -13.93 4.57 27.48
N ASP A 167 -13.44 5.07 28.62
CA ASP A 167 -12.08 4.84 29.12
C ASP A 167 -11.68 3.34 29.16
N SER A 168 -12.65 2.43 29.31
CA SER A 168 -12.37 0.98 29.30
C SER A 168 -12.01 0.43 27.91
N PHE A 169 -12.39 1.13 26.82
CA PHE A 169 -12.07 0.77 25.45
C PHE A 169 -10.62 1.16 25.12
N ALA A 170 -10.20 2.37 25.53
CA ALA A 170 -8.82 2.83 25.35
C ALA A 170 -7.78 1.95 26.07
N VAL A 171 -8.05 1.55 27.33
CA VAL A 171 -7.10 0.74 28.13
C VAL A 171 -6.98 -0.71 27.66
N LYS A 172 -8.05 -1.32 27.14
CA LYS A 172 -7.98 -2.68 26.56
C LYS A 172 -7.18 -2.70 25.26
N ASP A 173 -7.32 -1.65 24.48
CA ASP A 173 -6.77 -1.58 23.13
C ASP A 173 -5.31 -1.07 23.11
N ASP A 174 -4.90 -0.23 24.07
CA ASP A 174 -3.49 0.12 24.29
C ASP A 174 -2.64 -1.13 24.58
N ASN A 175 -3.18 -2.06 25.39
CA ASN A 175 -2.54 -3.34 25.65
C ASN A 175 -2.46 -4.22 24.38
N HIS A 176 -3.43 -4.09 23.46
CA HIS A 176 -3.40 -4.82 22.19
C HIS A 176 -2.32 -4.31 21.25
N CYS A 177 -2.16 -2.98 21.12
CA CYS A 177 -1.04 -2.39 20.36
C CYS A 177 0.32 -2.77 20.99
N VAL A 178 0.46 -2.69 22.32
CA VAL A 178 1.71 -3.09 22.99
C VAL A 178 2.01 -4.59 22.79
N GLN A 179 1.01 -5.47 22.93
CA GLN A 179 1.18 -6.92 22.71
C GLN A 179 1.56 -7.24 21.27
N LYS A 180 0.89 -6.63 20.28
CA LYS A 180 1.22 -6.83 18.86
C LYS A 180 2.61 -6.33 18.52
N TYR A 181 3.05 -5.22 19.11
CA TYR A 181 4.41 -4.73 18.94
C TYR A 181 5.44 -5.69 19.56
N GLN A 182 5.16 -6.24 20.74
CA GLN A 182 6.01 -7.26 21.36
C GLN A 182 6.09 -8.55 20.55
N GLU A 183 5.01 -8.99 19.89
CA GLU A 183 5.05 -10.11 18.94
C GLU A 183 6.01 -9.85 17.75
N LEU A 184 6.17 -8.59 17.35
CA LEU A 184 7.07 -8.19 16.26
C LEU A 184 8.54 -8.11 16.69
N GLU A 185 8.83 -7.77 17.95
CA GLU A 185 10.20 -7.74 18.49
C GLU A 185 10.80 -9.13 18.77
N ILE A 186 9.97 -10.18 18.81
CA ILE A 186 10.39 -11.55 19.20
C ILE A 186 10.77 -12.42 17.98
N LYS A 187 10.71 -11.91 16.74
CA LYS A 187 11.15 -12.63 15.53
C LYS A 187 12.67 -12.58 15.33
#